data_AF-W9ZXM6-F1
#
_entry.id   AF-W9ZXM6-F1
#
_cell.length_a   1.000
_cell.length_b   1.000
_cell.length_c   1.000
_cell.angle_alpha   90.00
_cell.angle_beta   90.00
_cell.angle_gamma   90.00
#
_symmetry.space_group_name_H-M   'P 1'
#
loop_
_entity.id
_entity.type
_entity.pdbx_description
1 polymer ?
#
loop_
_entity_poly.entity_id
_entity_poly.type
_entity_poly.pdbx_seq_one_letter_code
_entity_poly.pdbx_strand_id
1 'polypeptide(L)'
;MRSSGKCALLVSEEEDEIIYFKDAHDAHYAVACDPIDGSSNLDAGVSVGTIFAIHKLPEGSKGVKEDILKPGTELLAAGFTMYGASAQLVITMRGGTVNGFTLDNGIGEFILSHPDMRLPKSRAIYSANEGNSLYWEDKTINYFNSLKQAQADGKPYSSRYIGSMVADAYRTLLYGGIFAYPADKKSPKGKLRILYECAPMALIFENAGGQAVDSKMNRMLEVVPEHIHDKAGIFMGSYDEVEKVKKFHN
;
A
#
# COMPACT_ATOMS: atom_id res chain seq x y z
N MET A 1 2.98 9.65 18.24
CA MET A 1 2.19 10.66 17.49
C MET A 1 1.68 11.78 18.39
N ARG A 2 0.85 11.53 19.42
CA ARG A 2 0.36 12.57 20.34
C ARG A 2 1.47 13.49 20.89
N SER A 3 2.55 12.91 21.39
CA SER A 3 3.68 13.66 21.97
C SER A 3 4.50 14.47 20.97
N SER A 4 4.35 14.26 19.65
CA SER A 4 5.05 15.10 18.67
C SER A 4 4.48 16.51 18.60
N GLY A 5 3.23 16.71 19.07
CA GLY A 5 2.52 17.99 18.97
C GLY A 5 2.17 18.42 17.54
N LYS A 6 2.44 17.57 16.54
CA LYS A 6 2.26 17.91 15.11
C LYS A 6 1.06 17.21 14.46
N CYS A 7 0.49 16.20 15.11
CA CYS A 7 -0.66 15.45 14.63
C CYS A 7 -1.93 15.91 15.37
N ALA A 8 -2.99 16.29 14.67
CA ALA A 8 -4.26 16.73 15.25
C ALA A 8 -5.24 15.56 15.38
N LEU A 9 -5.21 14.63 14.41
CA LEU A 9 -6.07 13.45 14.41
C LEU A 9 -5.35 12.22 13.84
N LEU A 10 -5.74 11.06 14.33
CA LEU A 10 -5.24 9.75 13.95
C LEU A 10 -6.41 8.84 13.57
N VAL A 11 -6.32 8.21 12.40
CA VAL A 11 -7.13 7.04 12.01
C VAL A 11 -6.22 5.82 12.13
N SER A 12 -6.66 4.81 12.88
CA SER A 12 -5.92 3.55 13.04
C SER A 12 -6.78 2.38 12.57
N GLU A 13 -6.16 1.33 12.04
CA GLU A 13 -6.88 0.09 11.70
C GLU A 13 -7.57 -0.55 12.91
N GLU A 14 -6.99 -0.40 14.10
CA GLU A 14 -7.41 -1.02 15.37
C GLU A 14 -8.46 -0.21 16.14
N GLU A 15 -8.84 0.97 15.64
CA GLU A 15 -9.73 1.90 16.34
C GLU A 15 -10.93 2.24 15.46
N ASP A 16 -12.14 1.94 15.94
CA ASP A 16 -13.39 2.16 15.20
C ASP A 16 -13.66 3.65 14.90
N GLU A 17 -13.11 4.54 15.72
CA GLU A 17 -13.36 5.98 15.68
C GLU A 17 -12.05 6.78 15.58
N ILE A 18 -12.16 8.00 15.08
CA ILE A 18 -11.01 8.91 14.95
C ILE A 18 -10.51 9.31 16.34
N ILE A 19 -9.20 9.17 16.56
CA ILE A 19 -8.55 9.70 17.75
C ILE A 19 -8.16 11.15 17.51
N TYR A 20 -8.76 12.08 18.25
CA TYR A 20 -8.41 13.50 18.21
C TYR A 20 -7.43 13.88 19.33
N PHE A 21 -6.33 14.53 18.96
CA PHE A 21 -5.32 15.04 19.88
C PHE A 21 -5.60 16.51 20.21
N LYS A 22 -6.58 16.75 21.09
CA LYS A 22 -7.07 18.11 21.44
C LYS A 22 -6.00 19.04 22.03
N ASP A 23 -4.97 18.48 22.65
CA ASP A 23 -3.89 19.24 23.28
C ASP A 23 -2.81 19.69 22.28
N ALA A 24 -2.90 19.26 21.01
CA ALA A 24 -1.95 19.62 19.96
C ALA A 24 -2.32 20.96 19.31
N HIS A 25 -2.06 22.06 20.02
CA HIS A 25 -2.46 23.42 19.62
C HIS A 25 -1.84 23.94 18.31
N ASP A 26 -0.72 23.36 17.87
CA ASP A 26 0.03 23.73 16.66
C ASP A 26 0.23 22.51 15.73
N ALA A 27 -0.78 21.64 15.69
CA ALA A 27 -0.78 20.50 14.79
C ALA A 27 -1.16 20.90 13.37
N HIS A 28 -0.43 20.34 12.39
CA HIS A 28 -0.65 20.61 10.97
C HIS A 28 -0.91 19.35 10.15
N TYR A 29 -0.95 18.19 10.80
CA TYR A 29 -1.05 16.90 10.13
C TYR A 29 -2.19 16.04 10.68
N ALA A 30 -2.78 15.28 9.77
CA ALA A 30 -3.58 14.11 10.08
C ALA A 30 -2.81 12.86 9.64
N VAL A 31 -2.90 11.78 10.42
CA VAL A 31 -2.21 10.53 10.12
C VAL A 31 -3.22 9.40 10.03
N ALA A 32 -3.10 8.55 9.00
CA ALA A 32 -3.75 7.25 8.95
C ALA A 32 -2.67 6.17 9.09
N CYS A 33 -2.90 5.13 9.90
CA CYS A 33 -1.94 4.04 10.03
C CYS A 33 -2.58 2.67 10.24
N ASP A 34 -1.97 1.66 9.61
CA ASP A 34 -2.07 0.29 10.04
C ASP A 34 -0.88 0.01 10.96
N PRO A 35 -1.10 -0.13 12.28
CA PRO A 35 0.00 -0.33 13.21
C PRO A 35 0.72 -1.66 12.95
N ILE A 36 0.01 -2.72 12.55
CA ILE A 36 0.54 -4.08 12.32
C ILE A 36 -0.20 -4.75 11.15
N ASP A 37 0.23 -4.46 9.92
CA ASP A 37 -0.17 -5.18 8.71
C ASP A 37 0.35 -6.62 8.73
N GLY A 38 -0.51 -7.55 8.33
CA GLY A 38 -0.21 -8.97 8.35
C GLY A 38 -0.27 -9.58 9.75
N SER A 39 -0.99 -8.98 10.70
CA SER A 39 -1.14 -9.48 12.07
C SER A 39 -1.51 -10.96 12.16
N SER A 40 -2.31 -11.50 11.22
CA SER A 40 -2.65 -12.93 11.14
C SER A 40 -1.45 -13.86 10.97
N ASN A 41 -0.30 -13.33 10.55
CA ASN A 41 0.92 -14.06 10.26
C ASN A 41 1.96 -13.96 11.39
N LEU A 42 1.66 -13.20 12.45
CA LEU A 42 2.58 -12.96 13.56
C LEU A 42 2.99 -14.26 14.27
N ASP A 43 2.01 -15.12 14.56
CA ASP A 43 2.24 -16.42 15.23
C ASP A 43 3.08 -17.39 14.39
N ALA A 44 3.05 -17.24 13.07
CA ALA A 44 3.82 -18.05 12.14
C ALA A 44 5.26 -17.54 11.93
N GLY A 45 5.62 -16.40 12.52
CA GLY A 45 6.94 -15.79 12.36
C GLY A 45 7.22 -15.28 10.94
N VAL A 46 6.18 -15.00 10.16
CA VAL A 46 6.29 -14.42 8.81
C VAL A 46 6.41 -12.90 8.91
N SER A 47 7.02 -12.27 7.91
CA SER A 47 7.20 -10.82 7.89
C SER A 47 5.87 -10.07 8.01
N VAL A 48 5.84 -9.07 8.90
CA VAL A 48 4.72 -8.15 9.13
C VAL A 48 5.20 -6.71 8.95
N GLY A 49 4.34 -5.71 9.13
CA GLY A 49 4.80 -4.32 9.00
C GLY A 49 3.87 -3.27 9.59
N THR A 50 4.28 -2.02 9.51
CA THR A 50 3.44 -0.86 9.84
C THR A 50 3.29 -0.03 8.58
N ILE A 51 2.10 0.47 8.27
CA ILE A 51 1.84 1.37 7.14
C ILE A 51 1.37 2.71 7.68
N PHE A 52 1.81 3.81 7.07
CA PHE A 52 1.34 5.14 7.45
C PHE A 52 1.16 6.06 6.24
N ALA A 53 0.18 6.95 6.37
CA ALA A 53 -0.14 7.99 5.42
C ALA A 53 -0.29 9.33 6.17
N ILE A 54 0.28 10.41 5.63
CA ILE A 54 0.28 11.73 6.26
C ILE A 54 -0.42 12.72 5.35
N HIS A 55 -1.48 13.34 5.86
CA HIS A 55 -2.17 14.47 5.23
C HIS A 55 -1.76 15.78 5.89
N LYS A 56 -1.63 16.84 5.08
CA LYS A 56 -1.53 18.20 5.60
C LYS A 56 -2.94 18.73 5.85
N LEU A 57 -3.18 19.26 7.04
CA LEU A 57 -4.44 19.91 7.36
C LEU A 57 -4.58 21.23 6.58
N PRO A 58 -5.81 21.61 6.19
CA PRO A 58 -6.09 22.96 5.73
C PRO A 58 -5.66 24.01 6.75
N GLU A 59 -5.26 25.20 6.28
CA GLU A 59 -4.87 26.30 7.16
C GLU A 59 -6.02 26.67 8.11
N GLY A 60 -5.73 26.77 9.40
CA GLY A 60 -6.72 27.04 10.44
C GLY A 60 -7.60 25.85 10.84
N SER A 61 -7.50 24.69 10.18
CA SER A 61 -8.21 23.50 10.64
C SER A 61 -7.64 22.99 11.97
N LYS A 62 -8.53 22.54 12.85
CA LYS A 62 -8.20 21.85 14.11
C LYS A 62 -8.26 20.32 13.99
N GLY A 63 -8.40 19.81 12.76
CA GLY A 63 -8.57 18.40 12.48
C GLY A 63 -10.04 17.98 12.61
N VAL A 64 -10.71 17.81 11.47
CA VAL A 64 -12.04 17.21 11.35
C VAL A 64 -11.98 15.96 10.47
N LYS A 65 -13.02 15.12 10.52
CA LYS A 65 -13.09 13.88 9.72
C LYS A 65 -12.87 14.14 8.23
N GLU A 66 -13.39 15.24 7.71
CA GLU A 66 -13.31 15.62 6.30
C GLU A 66 -11.88 15.98 5.86
N ASP A 67 -10.98 16.29 6.80
CA ASP A 67 -9.58 16.60 6.51
C ASP A 67 -8.77 15.35 6.12
N ILE A 68 -9.23 14.16 6.51
CA ILE A 68 -8.56 12.89 6.18
C ILE A 68 -9.32 12.05 5.14
N LEU A 69 -10.63 12.29 4.94
CA LEU A 69 -11.40 11.68 3.85
C LEU A 69 -11.11 12.36 2.50
N LYS A 70 -9.85 12.24 2.08
CA LYS A 70 -9.29 12.85 0.87
C LYS A 70 -8.73 11.77 -0.05
N PRO A 71 -8.67 12.02 -1.38
CA PRO A 71 -7.98 11.12 -2.28
C PRO A 71 -6.48 11.05 -1.93
N GLY A 72 -5.84 9.93 -2.28
CA GLY A 72 -4.41 9.72 -2.07
C GLY A 72 -3.52 10.77 -2.75
N THR A 73 -4.01 11.46 -3.79
CA THR A 73 -3.31 12.61 -4.41
C THR A 73 -3.06 13.78 -3.45
N GLU A 74 -3.80 13.87 -2.35
CA GLU A 74 -3.63 14.88 -1.30
C GLU A 74 -2.64 14.47 -0.19
N LEU A 75 -2.15 13.23 -0.20
CA LEU A 75 -1.12 12.79 0.74
C LEU A 75 0.12 13.69 0.62
N LEU A 76 0.67 14.11 1.75
CA LEU A 76 1.95 14.82 1.80
C LEU A 76 3.12 13.82 1.77
N ALA A 77 2.98 12.74 2.54
CA ALA A 77 3.97 11.68 2.67
C ALA A 77 3.28 10.35 2.96
N ALA A 78 3.94 9.26 2.59
CA ALA A 78 3.52 7.92 2.95
C ALA A 78 4.74 7.03 3.11
N GLY A 79 4.56 5.94 3.85
CA GLY A 79 5.61 4.96 4.04
C GLY A 79 5.10 3.69 4.69
N PHE A 80 5.99 2.74 4.81
CA PHE A 80 5.80 1.55 5.61
C PHE A 80 7.12 1.11 6.22
N THR A 81 7.03 0.36 7.31
CA THR A 81 8.16 -0.37 7.88
C THR A 81 7.87 -1.86 7.77
N MET A 82 8.70 -2.62 7.07
CA MET A 82 8.63 -4.08 7.07
C MET A 82 9.49 -4.64 8.20
N TYR A 83 8.91 -5.48 9.05
CA TYR A 83 9.60 -6.26 10.07
C TYR A 83 9.84 -7.68 9.54
N GLY A 84 10.93 -7.85 8.79
CA GLY A 84 11.37 -9.14 8.27
C GLY A 84 12.71 -9.58 8.87
N ALA A 85 13.59 -10.17 8.06
CA ALA A 85 14.96 -10.49 8.46
C ALA A 85 15.74 -9.27 9.00
N SER A 86 15.34 -8.06 8.59
CA SER A 86 15.75 -6.77 9.12
C SER A 86 14.55 -5.83 9.06
N ALA A 87 14.50 -4.81 9.92
CA ALA A 87 13.49 -3.77 9.80
C ALA A 87 13.84 -2.81 8.65
N GLN A 88 12.92 -2.65 7.70
CA GLN A 88 13.10 -1.85 6.49
C GLN A 88 12.04 -0.74 6.45
N LEU A 89 12.44 0.50 6.69
CA LEU A 89 11.57 1.67 6.53
C LEU A 89 11.66 2.17 5.09
N VAL A 90 10.53 2.22 4.40
CA VAL A 90 10.39 2.84 3.08
C VAL A 90 9.50 4.07 3.22
N ILE A 91 9.95 5.21 2.69
CA ILE A 91 9.21 6.47 2.77
C ILE A 91 9.33 7.27 1.48
N THR A 92 8.27 8.02 1.17
CA THR A 92 8.25 9.00 0.10
C THR A 92 7.44 10.24 0.49
N MET A 93 7.80 11.37 -0.12
CA MET A 93 6.96 12.57 -0.17
C MET A 93 6.19 12.60 -1.49
N ARG A 94 5.09 13.34 -1.56
CA ARG A 94 4.34 13.55 -2.81
C ARG A 94 5.23 14.18 -3.89
N GLY A 95 5.32 13.51 -5.05
CA GLY A 95 6.18 13.94 -6.17
C GLY A 95 7.68 13.84 -5.88
N GLY A 96 8.08 13.18 -4.80
CA GLY A 96 9.47 12.97 -4.42
C GLY A 96 10.00 11.59 -4.81
N THR A 97 11.24 11.32 -4.42
CA THR A 97 11.88 10.01 -4.55
C THR A 97 11.47 9.07 -3.42
N VAL A 98 11.39 7.77 -3.72
CA VAL A 98 11.19 6.72 -2.70
C VAL A 98 12.54 6.31 -2.14
N ASN A 99 12.67 6.25 -0.82
CA ASN A 99 13.93 5.90 -0.15
C ASN A 99 13.71 4.79 0.88
N GLY A 100 14.62 3.83 0.92
CA GLY A 100 14.63 2.72 1.86
C GLY A 100 15.76 2.81 2.88
N PHE A 101 15.44 2.55 4.14
CA PHE A 101 16.33 2.61 5.28
C PHE A 101 16.31 1.27 6.02
N THR A 102 17.49 0.78 6.40
CA THR A 102 17.63 -0.44 7.20
C THR A 102 17.91 -0.05 8.65
N LEU A 103 17.18 -0.63 9.61
CA LEU A 103 17.49 -0.43 11.02
C LEU A 103 18.79 -1.14 11.40
N ASP A 104 19.74 -0.38 11.93
CA ASP A 104 20.89 -0.91 12.63
C ASP A 104 20.55 -1.09 14.12
N ASN A 105 20.41 -2.34 14.55
CA ASN A 105 20.06 -2.67 15.93
C ASN A 105 21.17 -2.33 16.94
N GLY A 106 22.43 -2.19 16.51
CA GLY A 106 23.55 -1.87 17.38
C GLY A 106 23.51 -0.43 17.88
N ILE A 107 22.98 0.50 17.07
CA ILE A 107 22.88 1.93 17.40
C ILE A 107 21.44 2.44 17.50
N GLY A 108 20.46 1.68 17.03
CA GLY A 108 19.04 2.05 17.08
C GLY A 108 18.62 3.07 16.02
N GLU A 109 19.30 3.11 14.86
CA GLU A 109 19.10 4.12 13.83
C GLU A 109 18.73 3.50 12.48
N PHE A 110 17.86 4.18 11.73
CA PHE A 110 17.52 3.83 10.36
C PHE A 110 18.55 4.43 9.38
N ILE A 111 19.37 3.58 8.76
CA ILE A 111 20.43 3.99 7.84
C ILE A 111 19.92 3.91 6.40
N LEU A 112 20.10 5.00 5.64
CA LEU A 112 19.78 5.03 4.22
C LEU A 112 20.57 3.95 3.49
N SER A 113 19.87 2.96 2.96
CA SER A 113 20.45 1.76 2.34
C SER A 113 20.02 1.60 0.89
N HIS A 114 18.87 2.17 0.52
CA HIS A 114 18.30 2.11 -0.82
C HIS A 114 17.88 3.53 -1.25
N PRO A 115 18.82 4.38 -1.69
CA PRO A 115 18.50 5.70 -2.19
C PRO A 115 17.76 5.60 -3.53
N ASP A 116 16.80 6.49 -3.74
CA ASP A 116 16.08 6.66 -5.00
C ASP A 116 15.54 5.35 -5.62
N MET A 117 14.82 4.57 -4.82
CA MET A 117 14.24 3.30 -5.25
C MET A 117 13.38 3.50 -6.50
N ARG A 118 13.61 2.65 -7.51
CA ARG A 118 12.85 2.62 -8.76
C ARG A 118 12.36 1.22 -9.04
N LEU A 119 11.08 1.15 -9.37
CA LEU A 119 10.42 -0.08 -9.74
C LEU A 119 10.85 -0.49 -11.17
N PRO A 120 11.23 -1.75 -11.40
CA PRO A 120 11.42 -2.25 -12.75
C PRO A 120 10.14 -2.11 -13.58
N LYS A 121 10.25 -1.78 -14.87
CA LYS A 121 9.08 -1.59 -15.76
C LYS A 121 8.21 -2.83 -15.93
N SER A 122 8.83 -4.02 -15.85
CA SER A 122 8.17 -5.33 -15.93
C SER A 122 9.02 -6.39 -15.24
N ARG A 123 8.37 -7.41 -14.67
CA ARG A 123 8.97 -8.66 -14.21
C ARG A 123 7.91 -9.76 -14.23
N ALA A 124 8.29 -10.97 -14.64
CA ALA A 124 7.41 -12.13 -14.65
C ALA A 124 7.20 -12.73 -13.23
N ILE A 125 6.70 -11.92 -12.30
CA ILE A 125 6.32 -12.32 -10.93
C ILE A 125 4.92 -11.78 -10.64
N TYR A 126 4.04 -12.62 -10.10
CA TYR A 126 2.75 -12.19 -9.60
C TYR A 126 2.52 -12.64 -8.16
N SER A 127 1.68 -11.88 -7.45
CA SER A 127 1.38 -12.08 -6.04
C SER A 127 -0.09 -11.85 -5.77
N ALA A 128 -0.82 -12.94 -5.51
CA ALA A 128 -2.23 -12.91 -5.18
C ALA A 128 -2.62 -14.15 -4.38
N ASN A 129 -3.66 -14.04 -3.55
CA ASN A 129 -4.25 -15.20 -2.88
C ASN A 129 -5.18 -15.95 -3.84
N GLU A 130 -4.64 -16.90 -4.59
CA GLU A 130 -5.41 -17.73 -5.53
C GLU A 130 -6.46 -18.63 -4.86
N GLY A 131 -6.41 -18.81 -3.54
CA GLY A 131 -7.46 -19.50 -2.78
C GLY A 131 -8.81 -18.79 -2.88
N ASN A 132 -8.82 -17.48 -3.18
CA ASN A 132 -10.04 -16.71 -3.41
C ASN A 132 -10.51 -16.74 -4.89
N SER A 133 -9.82 -17.45 -5.78
CA SER A 133 -10.12 -17.47 -7.22
C SER A 133 -11.54 -17.93 -7.55
N LEU A 134 -12.15 -18.77 -6.69
CA LEU A 134 -13.56 -19.15 -6.79
C LEU A 134 -14.52 -17.95 -6.81
N TYR A 135 -14.18 -16.87 -6.10
CA TYR A 135 -15.02 -15.69 -5.94
C TYR A 135 -14.67 -14.56 -6.92
N TRP A 136 -13.54 -14.65 -7.60
CA TRP A 136 -13.10 -13.63 -8.54
C TRP A 136 -14.05 -13.50 -9.73
N GLU A 137 -14.03 -12.31 -10.35
CA GLU A 137 -14.68 -12.09 -11.63
C GLU A 137 -13.88 -12.76 -12.76
N ASP A 138 -14.56 -13.10 -13.86
CA ASP A 138 -13.96 -13.81 -14.99
C ASP A 138 -12.77 -13.04 -15.59
N LYS A 139 -12.83 -11.70 -15.61
CA LYS A 139 -11.74 -10.83 -16.06
C LYS A 139 -10.46 -11.05 -15.23
N THR A 140 -10.59 -11.09 -13.91
CA THR A 140 -9.48 -11.38 -12.98
C THR A 140 -8.98 -12.82 -13.13
N ILE A 141 -9.87 -13.80 -13.25
CA ILE A 141 -9.51 -15.21 -13.46
C ILE A 141 -8.71 -15.37 -14.76
N ASN A 142 -9.21 -14.78 -15.85
CA ASN A 142 -8.57 -14.83 -17.17
C ASN A 142 -7.20 -14.16 -17.15
N TYR A 143 -7.06 -13.03 -16.45
CA TYR A 143 -5.77 -12.38 -16.26
C TYR A 143 -4.76 -13.33 -15.57
N PHE A 144 -5.09 -13.88 -14.40
CA PHE A 144 -4.16 -14.78 -13.69
C PHE A 144 -3.89 -16.08 -14.44
N ASN A 145 -4.86 -16.64 -15.15
CA ASN A 145 -4.66 -17.82 -15.98
C ASN A 145 -3.70 -17.55 -17.14
N SER A 146 -3.68 -16.33 -17.69
CA SER A 146 -2.73 -15.94 -18.74
C SER A 146 -1.28 -15.91 -18.23
N LEU A 147 -1.05 -15.56 -16.95
CA LEU A 147 0.28 -15.52 -16.34
C LEU A 147 0.89 -16.90 -16.13
N LYS A 148 0.05 -17.94 -16.05
CA LYS A 148 0.45 -19.35 -15.88
C LYS A 148 0.81 -20.01 -17.21
N GLN A 149 0.52 -19.37 -18.34
CA GLN A 149 0.96 -19.84 -19.66
C GLN A 149 2.42 -19.47 -19.90
N ALA A 150 3.10 -20.22 -20.76
CA ALA A 150 4.45 -19.87 -21.19
C ALA A 150 4.46 -18.49 -21.86
N GLN A 151 5.37 -17.62 -21.42
CA GLN A 151 5.61 -16.31 -22.02
C GLN A 151 6.59 -16.45 -23.20
N ALA A 152 7.01 -15.33 -23.79
CA ALA A 152 7.90 -15.32 -24.96
C ALA A 152 9.26 -16.02 -24.72
N ASP A 153 9.71 -16.10 -23.45
CA ASP A 153 10.92 -16.81 -23.03
C ASP A 153 10.70 -18.29 -22.72
N GLY A 154 9.49 -18.81 -22.99
CA GLY A 154 9.10 -20.19 -22.75
C GLY A 154 8.74 -20.52 -21.30
N LYS A 155 8.71 -19.54 -20.39
CA LYS A 155 8.41 -19.77 -18.97
C LYS A 155 7.16 -19.01 -18.52
N PRO A 156 6.35 -19.55 -17.61
CA PRO A 156 5.28 -18.79 -16.99
C PRO A 156 5.82 -17.81 -15.95
N TYR A 157 4.95 -16.94 -15.44
CA TYR A 157 5.30 -16.09 -14.32
C TYR A 157 5.53 -16.92 -13.05
N SER A 158 6.44 -16.44 -12.19
CA SER A 158 6.61 -16.99 -10.85
C SER A 158 5.54 -16.47 -9.90
N SER A 159 4.82 -17.36 -9.22
CA SER A 159 3.92 -17.00 -8.13
C SER A 159 4.70 -16.77 -6.83
N ARG A 160 4.42 -15.67 -6.12
CA ARG A 160 4.91 -15.39 -4.78
C ARG A 160 3.79 -14.72 -4.00
N TYR A 161 3.35 -15.30 -2.89
CA TYR A 161 2.38 -14.66 -2.02
C TYR A 161 2.81 -14.91 -0.57
N ILE A 162 3.27 -13.85 0.10
CA ILE A 162 3.76 -13.93 1.48
C ILE A 162 2.57 -13.89 2.44
N GLY A 163 1.52 -13.13 2.10
CA GLY A 163 0.30 -13.02 2.89
C GLY A 163 0.26 -11.82 3.83
N SER A 164 1.28 -10.96 3.78
CA SER A 164 1.31 -9.64 4.44
C SER A 164 1.54 -8.58 3.37
N MET A 165 0.69 -7.56 3.30
CA MET A 165 0.72 -6.58 2.21
C MET A 165 2.10 -5.90 2.14
N VAL A 166 2.65 -5.49 3.28
CA VAL A 166 3.95 -4.81 3.38
C VAL A 166 5.08 -5.68 2.81
N ALA A 167 5.09 -6.98 3.11
CA ALA A 167 6.13 -7.88 2.63
C ALA A 167 6.03 -8.13 1.11
N ASP A 168 4.81 -8.36 0.62
CA ASP A 168 4.55 -8.53 -0.81
C ASP A 168 4.82 -7.24 -1.59
N ALA A 169 4.49 -6.07 -1.02
CA ALA A 169 4.75 -4.75 -1.58
C ALA A 169 6.25 -4.47 -1.64
N TYR A 170 7.00 -4.69 -0.56
CA TYR A 170 8.45 -4.46 -0.52
C TYR A 170 9.20 -5.31 -1.54
N ARG A 171 8.86 -6.61 -1.66
CA ARG A 171 9.42 -7.47 -2.72
C ARG A 171 9.10 -6.92 -4.10
N THR A 172 7.84 -6.54 -4.33
CA THR A 172 7.42 -6.02 -5.65
C THR A 172 8.16 -4.73 -5.95
N LEU A 173 8.37 -3.85 -4.96
CA LEU A 173 9.14 -2.61 -5.09
C LEU A 173 10.59 -2.86 -5.54
N LEU A 174 11.25 -3.87 -4.97
CA LEU A 174 12.63 -4.20 -5.31
C LEU A 174 12.79 -4.96 -6.63
N TYR A 175 11.90 -5.91 -6.91
CA TYR A 175 12.09 -6.88 -7.99
C TYR A 175 11.19 -6.65 -9.20
N GLY A 176 10.19 -5.78 -9.06
CA GLY A 176 9.11 -5.63 -10.03
C GLY A 176 8.13 -6.79 -10.00
N GLY A 177 7.17 -6.72 -10.93
CA GLY A 177 6.07 -7.66 -11.03
C GLY A 177 4.78 -7.02 -10.54
N ILE A 178 3.84 -7.84 -10.09
CA ILE A 178 2.53 -7.35 -9.64
C ILE A 178 2.10 -7.96 -8.31
N PHE A 179 1.55 -7.13 -7.44
CA PHE A 179 0.73 -7.51 -6.31
C PHE A 179 -0.74 -7.20 -6.60
N ALA A 180 -1.62 -8.13 -6.24
CA ALA A 180 -3.05 -7.95 -6.39
C ALA A 180 -3.82 -8.48 -5.17
N TYR A 181 -4.77 -7.67 -4.74
CA TYR A 181 -5.83 -8.05 -3.83
C TYR A 181 -7.16 -7.56 -4.43
N PRO A 182 -7.67 -8.24 -5.47
CA PRO A 182 -8.85 -7.79 -6.19
C PRO A 182 -10.10 -7.84 -5.31
N ALA A 183 -11.09 -7.01 -5.65
CA ALA A 183 -12.45 -7.20 -5.17
C ALA A 183 -13.01 -8.49 -5.76
N ASP A 184 -13.95 -9.09 -5.03
CA ASP A 184 -14.54 -10.38 -5.42
C ASP A 184 -16.03 -10.43 -5.03
N LYS A 185 -16.72 -11.50 -5.42
CA LYS A 185 -18.16 -11.67 -5.16
C LYS A 185 -18.53 -11.68 -3.67
N LYS A 186 -17.59 -12.01 -2.77
CA LYS A 186 -17.79 -12.02 -1.31
C LYS A 186 -17.43 -10.66 -0.69
N SER A 187 -16.51 -9.93 -1.29
CA SER A 187 -16.02 -8.62 -0.86
C SER A 187 -16.04 -7.66 -2.07
N PRO A 188 -17.22 -7.10 -2.43
CA PRO A 188 -17.39 -6.32 -3.66
C PRO A 188 -16.59 -5.01 -3.69
N LYS A 189 -16.24 -4.46 -2.52
CA LYS A 189 -15.32 -3.32 -2.38
C LYS A 189 -13.86 -3.76 -2.18
N GLY A 190 -13.54 -5.06 -2.16
CA GLY A 190 -12.24 -5.57 -1.71
C GLY A 190 -12.12 -5.63 -0.19
N LYS A 191 -10.90 -5.88 0.31
CA LYS A 191 -10.64 -6.09 1.74
C LYS A 191 -9.70 -5.07 2.37
N LEU A 192 -8.74 -4.56 1.61
CA LEU A 192 -7.75 -3.61 2.09
C LEU A 192 -8.39 -2.22 2.23
N ARG A 193 -7.98 -1.45 3.24
CA ARG A 193 -8.53 -0.12 3.53
C ARG A 193 -7.80 0.97 2.78
N ILE A 194 -8.58 1.93 2.30
CA ILE A 194 -8.07 2.98 1.41
C ILE A 194 -7.05 3.87 2.12
N LEU A 195 -7.38 4.37 3.31
CA LEU A 195 -6.59 5.42 3.98
C LEU A 195 -5.22 4.96 4.48
N TYR A 196 -5.10 3.72 4.94
CA TYR A 196 -3.91 3.23 5.62
C TYR A 196 -3.29 1.96 5.02
N GLU A 197 -3.83 1.43 3.93
CA GLU A 197 -3.21 0.33 3.17
C GLU A 197 -3.04 0.72 1.69
N CYS A 198 -4.14 0.98 0.98
CA CYS A 198 -4.10 1.16 -0.48
C CYS A 198 -3.47 2.48 -0.93
N ALA A 199 -3.94 3.62 -0.44
CA ALA A 199 -3.45 4.94 -0.84
C ALA A 199 -1.96 5.17 -0.49
N PRO A 200 -1.46 4.86 0.73
CA PRO A 200 -0.04 5.02 1.03
C PRO A 200 0.85 4.14 0.15
N MET A 201 0.46 2.89 -0.11
CA MET A 201 1.21 1.99 -1.00
C MET A 201 1.18 2.48 -2.46
N ALA A 202 0.03 2.96 -2.93
CA ALA A 202 -0.11 3.55 -4.25
C ALA A 202 0.83 4.75 -4.45
N LEU A 203 0.97 5.63 -3.45
CA LEU A 203 1.87 6.79 -3.53
C LEU A 203 3.34 6.35 -3.70
N ILE A 204 3.76 5.34 -2.92
CA ILE A 204 5.11 4.77 -3.01
C ILE A 204 5.34 4.18 -4.40
N PHE A 205 4.41 3.37 -4.89
CA PHE A 205 4.56 2.69 -6.18
C PHE A 205 4.58 3.66 -7.36
N GLU A 206 3.69 4.66 -7.37
CA GLU A 206 3.68 5.67 -8.43
C GLU A 206 4.95 6.53 -8.42
N ASN A 207 5.43 6.98 -7.26
CA ASN A 207 6.70 7.73 -7.17
C ASN A 207 7.91 6.87 -7.56
N ALA A 208 7.86 5.55 -7.35
CA ALA A 208 8.89 4.62 -7.81
C ALA A 208 8.83 4.33 -9.33
N GLY A 209 7.86 4.89 -10.06
CA GLY A 209 7.67 4.69 -11.50
C GLY A 209 6.74 3.52 -11.88
N GLY A 210 6.01 2.97 -10.91
CA GLY A 210 4.97 1.95 -11.10
C GLY A 210 3.57 2.54 -11.27
N GLN A 211 2.57 1.69 -11.05
CA GLN A 211 1.16 2.07 -11.03
C GLN A 211 0.41 1.32 -9.93
N ALA A 212 -0.71 1.90 -9.49
CA ALA A 212 -1.69 1.23 -8.65
C ALA A 212 -3.11 1.60 -9.12
N VAL A 213 -3.97 0.61 -9.28
CA VAL A 213 -5.38 0.78 -9.68
C VAL A 213 -6.32 -0.04 -8.80
N ASP A 214 -7.56 0.42 -8.68
CA ASP A 214 -8.62 -0.35 -8.03
C ASP A 214 -9.16 -1.47 -8.94
N SER A 215 -10.10 -2.28 -8.46
CA SER A 215 -10.74 -3.34 -9.27
C SER A 215 -11.60 -2.83 -10.42
N LYS A 216 -11.95 -1.54 -10.43
CA LYS A 216 -12.64 -0.86 -11.52
C LYS A 216 -11.67 -0.19 -12.49
N MET A 217 -10.36 -0.41 -12.32
CA MET A 217 -9.27 0.17 -13.09
C MET A 217 -9.11 1.69 -12.94
N ASN A 218 -9.72 2.30 -11.92
CA ASN A 218 -9.44 3.69 -11.55
C ASN A 218 -8.05 3.77 -10.93
N ARG A 219 -7.35 4.88 -11.13
CA ARG A 219 -6.08 5.14 -10.44
C ARG A 219 -6.31 5.19 -8.93
N MET A 220 -5.57 4.38 -8.17
CA MET A 220 -5.83 4.21 -6.73
C MET A 220 -5.69 5.53 -5.95
N LEU A 221 -4.75 6.41 -6.32
CA LEU A 221 -4.61 7.72 -5.66
C LEU A 221 -5.80 8.67 -5.88
N GLU A 222 -6.65 8.44 -6.87
CA GLU A 222 -7.81 9.29 -7.18
C GLU A 222 -9.09 8.82 -6.48
N VAL A 223 -9.09 7.63 -5.89
CA VAL A 223 -10.24 7.09 -5.17
C VAL A 223 -10.44 7.87 -3.87
N VAL A 224 -11.63 8.46 -3.70
CA VAL A 224 -12.02 9.19 -2.50
C VAL A 224 -12.74 8.22 -1.55
N PRO A 225 -12.25 8.02 -0.31
CA PRO A 225 -12.90 7.14 0.66
C PRO A 225 -14.19 7.77 1.21
N GLU A 226 -15.25 6.96 1.32
CA GLU A 226 -16.55 7.41 1.87
C GLU A 226 -16.54 7.47 3.41
N HIS A 227 -15.71 6.64 4.05
CA HIS A 227 -15.53 6.58 5.50
C HIS A 227 -14.11 6.12 5.86
N ILE A 228 -13.73 6.25 7.13
CA ILE A 228 -12.34 6.06 7.59
C ILE A 228 -11.81 4.62 7.43
N HIS A 229 -12.70 3.64 7.36
CA HIS A 229 -12.39 2.22 7.15
C HIS A 229 -12.89 1.70 5.79
N ASP A 230 -13.08 2.60 4.81
CA ASP A 230 -13.57 2.21 3.49
C ASP A 230 -12.53 1.35 2.76
N LYS A 231 -13.03 0.41 1.96
CA LYS A 231 -12.24 -0.68 1.37
C LYS A 231 -12.10 -0.51 -0.12
N ALA A 232 -10.98 -0.97 -0.65
CA ALA A 232 -10.73 -1.11 -2.07
C ALA A 232 -10.11 -2.48 -2.38
N GLY A 233 -10.39 -3.00 -3.58
CA GLY A 233 -9.50 -3.95 -4.20
C GLY A 233 -8.35 -3.20 -4.87
N ILE A 234 -7.19 -3.84 -5.01
CA ILE A 234 -6.00 -3.18 -5.57
C ILE A 234 -5.23 -4.11 -6.51
N PHE A 235 -4.69 -3.54 -7.58
CA PHE A 235 -3.61 -4.08 -8.38
C PHE A 235 -2.49 -3.04 -8.41
N MET A 236 -1.30 -3.40 -7.96
CA MET A 236 -0.16 -2.48 -7.92
C MET A 236 1.14 -3.18 -8.29
N GLY A 237 2.03 -2.47 -8.97
CA GLY A 237 3.25 -3.09 -9.46
C GLY A 237 3.91 -2.31 -10.58
N SER A 238 4.79 -3.04 -11.27
CA SER A 238 5.48 -2.62 -12.48
C SER A 238 4.51 -2.02 -13.48
N TYR A 239 4.88 -0.88 -14.07
CA TYR A 239 4.01 -0.13 -14.99
C TYR A 239 3.43 -1.03 -16.09
N ASP A 240 4.28 -1.78 -16.80
CA ASP A 240 3.82 -2.62 -17.91
C ASP A 240 2.96 -3.82 -17.44
N GLU A 241 3.10 -4.24 -16.17
CA GLU A 241 2.30 -5.32 -15.60
C GLU A 241 0.89 -4.85 -15.21
N VAL A 242 0.76 -3.62 -14.69
CA VAL A 242 -0.54 -3.02 -14.40
C VAL A 242 -1.27 -2.66 -15.70
N GLU A 243 -0.57 -2.22 -16.74
CA GLU A 243 -1.16 -2.04 -18.07
C GLU A 243 -1.71 -3.35 -18.65
N LYS A 244 -1.07 -4.50 -18.38
CA LYS A 244 -1.63 -5.81 -18.74
C LYS A 244 -2.93 -6.07 -17.99
N VAL A 245 -3.02 -5.78 -16.68
CA VAL A 245 -4.27 -5.93 -15.92
C VAL A 245 -5.40 -5.13 -16.58
N LYS A 246 -5.15 -3.84 -16.87
CA LYS A 246 -6.15 -2.96 -17.48
C LYS A 246 -6.71 -3.52 -18.79
N LYS A 247 -5.86 -4.12 -19.64
CA LYS A 247 -6.28 -4.75 -20.90
C LYS A 247 -7.23 -5.94 -20.72
N PHE A 248 -7.16 -6.66 -19.60
CA PHE A 248 -8.10 -7.74 -19.29
C PHE A 248 -9.43 -7.24 -18.69
N HIS A 249 -9.45 -6.00 -18.19
CA HIS A 249 -10.60 -5.42 -17.51
C HIS A 249 -11.40 -4.45 -18.38
N ASN A 250 -10.85 -4.02 -19.52
CA ASN A 250 -11.55 -3.31 -20.59
C ASN A 250 -12.23 -4.31 -21.52
#